data_AF-A0A810QHW0-F1
#
_entry.id   AF-A0A810QHW0-F1
#
_cell.length_a   1.000
_cell.length_b   1.000
_cell.length_c   1.000
_cell.angle_alpha   90.00
_cell.angle_beta   90.00
_cell.angle_gamma   90.00
#
_symmetry.space_group_name_H-M   'P 1'
#
loop_
_entity.id
_entity.type
_entity.pdbx_description
1 polymer ?
#
loop_
_entity_poly.entity_id
_entity_poly.type
_entity_poly.pdbx_seq_one_letter_code
_entity_poly.pdbx_strand_id
1 'polypeptide(L)' 'MLRLKKALDARGISQKSCAELLGITEKSLYNKMSCRSEFTYSEVRRLKAFLPEYNLDYLLEDDAS' A
#
# COMPACT_ATOMS: atom_id res chain seq x y z
N MET A 1 -0.71 -5.93 10.01
CA MET A 1 -1.27 -5.80 8.63
C MET A 1 -1.42 -4.32 8.37
N LEU A 2 -0.83 -3.78 7.30
CA LEU A 2 -0.75 -2.33 7.10
C LEU A 2 -2.13 -1.65 6.94
N ARG A 3 -2.24 -0.42 7.47
CA ARG A 3 -3.42 0.45 7.30
C ARG A 3 -3.70 0.79 5.84
N LEU A 4 -2.69 0.70 4.98
CA LEU A 4 -2.83 0.79 3.53
C LEU A 4 -3.97 -0.07 2.98
N LYS A 5 -4.14 -1.31 3.48
CA LYS A 5 -5.22 -2.18 3.01
C LYS A 5 -6.62 -1.59 3.30
N LYS A 6 -6.81 -1.01 4.49
CA LYS A 6 -8.06 -0.34 4.88
C LYS A 6 -8.33 0.89 4.01
N ALA A 7 -7.30 1.68 3.69
CA ALA A 7 -7.45 2.86 2.84
C ALA A 7 -7.81 2.51 1.40
N LEU A 8 -7.24 1.43 0.85
CA LEU A 8 -7.60 0.93 -0.48
C LEU A 8 -9.05 0.43 -0.50
N ASP A 9 -9.44 -0.35 0.52
CA ASP A 9 -10.80 -0.87 0.65
C ASP A 9 -11.84 0.26 0.79
N ALA A 10 -11.55 1.28 1.60
CA ALA A 10 -12.39 2.47 1.75
C ALA A 10 -12.58 3.26 0.45
N ARG A 11 -11.62 3.19 -0.49
CA ARG A 11 -11.70 3.78 -1.83
C ARG A 11 -12.23 2.81 -2.89
N GLY A 12 -12.55 1.57 -2.54
CA GLY A 12 -12.95 0.54 -3.50
C GLY A 12 -11.83 0.11 -4.45
N ILE A 13 -10.57 0.32 -4.07
CA ILE A 13 -9.40 -0.09 -4.85
C ILE A 13 -9.04 -1.52 -4.49
N SER A 14 -9.17 -2.41 -5.47
CA SER A 14 -8.71 -3.80 -5.34
C SER A 14 -7.19 -3.87 -5.20
N GLN A 15 -6.71 -4.86 -4.44
CA GLN A 15 -5.27 -5.14 -4.32
C GLN A 15 -4.60 -5.32 -5.69
N LYS A 16 -5.31 -5.91 -6.66
CA LYS A 16 -4.87 -6.03 -8.05
C LYS A 16 -4.54 -4.69 -8.70
N SER A 17 -5.49 -3.76 -8.68
CA SER A 17 -5.28 -2.42 -9.24
C SER A 17 -4.17 -1.68 -8.53
N CYS A 18 -4.05 -1.82 -7.20
CA CYS A 18 -2.95 -1.23 -6.47
C CYS A 18 -1.59 -1.83 -6.86
N ALA A 19 -1.53 -3.14 -7.09
CA ALA A 19 -0.31 -3.83 -7.53
C ALA A 19 0.09 -3.39 -8.95
N GLU A 20 -0.88 -3.28 -9.87
CA GLU A 20 -0.67 -2.73 -11.21
C GLU A 20 -0.15 -1.28 -11.18
N LEU A 21 -0.72 -0.45 -10.31
CA LEU A 21 -0.31 0.95 -10.13
C LEU A 21 1.12 1.06 -9.61
N LEU A 22 1.49 0.17 -8.70
CA LEU A 22 2.83 0.07 -8.16
C LEU A 22 3.81 -0.58 -9.15
N GLY A 23 3.31 -1.25 -10.20
CA GLY A 23 4.10 -2.02 -11.16
C GLY A 23 4.67 -3.30 -10.58
N ILE A 24 3.97 -3.90 -9.61
CA ILE A 24 4.38 -5.14 -8.94
C ILE A 24 3.28 -6.20 -9.05
N THR A 25 3.60 -7.43 -8.67
CA THR A 25 2.60 -8.50 -8.59
C THR A 25 1.74 -8.38 -7.34
N GLU A 26 0.51 -8.89 -7.40
CA GLU A 26 -0.39 -9.00 -6.25
C GLU A 26 0.26 -9.73 -5.07
N LYS A 27 1.05 -10.76 -5.36
CA LYS A 27 1.81 -11.51 -4.35
C LYS A 27 2.87 -10.64 -3.67
N SER A 28 3.61 -9.84 -4.44
CA SER A 28 4.58 -8.88 -3.88
C SER A 28 3.88 -7.83 -3.03
N LEU A 29 2.74 -7.29 -3.48
CA LEU A 29 1.95 -6.34 -2.69
C LEU A 29 1.46 -6.97 -1.38
N TYR A 30 0.96 -8.20 -1.44
CA TYR A 30 0.49 -8.93 -0.26
C TYR A 30 1.62 -9.13 0.76
N ASN A 31 2.81 -9.54 0.31
CA ASN A 31 3.98 -9.66 1.18
C ASN A 31 4.32 -8.32 1.84
N LYS A 32 4.29 -7.21 1.09
CA LYS A 32 4.56 -5.88 1.63
C LYS A 32 3.51 -5.44 2.65
N MET A 33 2.22 -5.62 2.34
CA MET A 33 1.11 -5.34 3.26
C MET A 33 1.11 -6.21 4.53
N SER A 34 1.73 -7.38 4.45
CA SER A 34 1.88 -8.32 5.57
C SER A 34 3.19 -8.11 6.34
N CYS A 35 3.88 -6.98 6.12
CA CYS A 35 5.17 -6.66 6.74
C CYS A 35 6.26 -7.73 6.49
N ARG A 36 6.11 -8.54 5.42
CA ARG A 36 7.13 -9.53 5.00
C ARG A 36 8.22 -8.88 4.14
N SER A 37 7.95 -7.72 3.57
CA SER A 37 8.88 -6.98 2.72
C SER A 37 8.58 -5.49 2.80
N GLU A 38 9.60 -4.64 2.65
CA GLU A 38 9.42 -3.20 2.71
C GLU A 38 8.96 -2.62 1.35
N PHE A 39 8.30 -1.47 1.40
CA PHE A 39 8.04 -0.67 0.21
C PHE A 39 9.29 0.10 -0.18
N THR A 40 9.64 0.07 -1.46
CA THR A 40 10.70 0.88 -2.03
C THR A 40 10.22 2.32 -2.20
N TYR A 41 11.17 3.25 -2.21
CA TYR A 41 10.88 4.67 -2.38
C TYR A 41 10.02 4.97 -3.63
N SER A 42 10.28 4.28 -4.74
CA SER A 42 9.53 4.43 -5.99
C SER A 42 8.05 4.04 -5.85
N GLU A 43 7.76 2.97 -5.11
CA GLU A 43 6.40 2.52 -4.83
C GLU A 43 5.67 3.49 -3.91
N VAL A 44 6.34 3.93 -2.84
CA VAL A 44 5.81 4.94 -1.90
C VAL A 44 5.49 6.24 -2.64
N ARG A 45 6.36 6.67 -3.56
CA ARG A 45 6.13 7.88 -4.36
C ARG A 45 4.91 7.76 -5.28
N ARG A 46 4.67 6.58 -5.89
CA ARG A 46 3.45 6.31 -6.69
C ARG A 46 2.20 6.30 -5.83
N LEU A 47 2.27 5.64 -4.67
CA LEU A 47 1.20 5.67 -3.67
C LEU A 47 0.91 7.10 -3.21
N LYS A 48 1.93 7.95 -3.03
CA LYS A 48 1.76 9.36 -2.63
C LYS A 48 1.02 10.16 -3.68
N ALA A 49 1.36 9.94 -4.95
CA ALA A 49 0.67 10.59 -6.06
C ALA A 49 -0.78 10.13 -6.17
N PHE A 50 -1.08 8.89 -5.77
CA PHE A 50 -2.41 8.30 -5.87
C PHE A 50 -3.31 8.58 -4.67
N LEU A 51 -2.71 8.67 -3.48
CA LEU A 51 -3.34 8.92 -2.19
C LEU A 51 -2.71 10.18 -1.54
N PRO A 52 -2.75 11.35 -2.19
CA PRO A 52 -2.15 12.56 -1.64
C PRO A 52 -2.87 13.04 -0.38
N GLU A 53 -4.14 12.66 -0.22
CA GLU A 53 -4.98 12.97 0.94
C GLU A 53 -4.65 12.13 2.18
N TYR A 54 -3.96 11.00 2.00
CA TYR A 54 -3.60 10.11 3.11
C TYR A 54 -2.15 10.33 3.52
N ASN A 55 -1.92 10.23 4.82
CA ASN A 55 -0.58 10.29 5.37
C ASN A 55 0.11 8.94 5.16
N LEU A 56 1.10 8.88 4.26
CA LEU A 56 1.73 7.61 3.88
C LEU A 56 2.51 6.97 5.02
N ASP A 57 3.21 7.77 5.82
CA ASP A 57 3.89 7.30 7.01
C ASP A 57 2.91 6.55 7.92
N TYR A 58 1.69 7.08 8.07
CA TYR A 58 0.62 6.42 8.84
C TYR A 58 0.05 5.17 8.13
N LEU A 59 -0.07 5.18 6.80
CA LEU A 59 -0.58 4.05 6.02
C LEU A 59 0.37 2.85 6.01
N LEU A 60 1.67 3.14 5.98
CA LEU A 60 2.77 2.18 5.91
C LEU A 60 3.27 1.78 7.30
N GLU A 61 2.80 2.45 8.35
CA GLU A 61 2.99 2.02 9.73
C GLU A 61 2.26 0.70 9.98
N ASP A 62 2.90 -0.20 10.74
CA ASP A 62 2.24 -1.43 11.16
C ASP A 62 1.06 -1.09 12.08
N ASP A 63 -0.10 -1.67 11.79
CA ASP A 63 -1.26 -1.64 12.67
C ASP A 63 -0.98 -2.61 13.84
N ALA A 64 0.02 -2.28 14.65
CA ALA A 64 0.36 -2.99 15.87
C ALA A 64 -0.67 -2.58 16.94
N SER A 65 -1.71 -3.40 17.08
CA SER A 65 -2.55 -3.46 18.29
C SER A 65 -2.14 -4.67 19.11
#